data_AF-A0A2W5E5T4-F1
#
_entry.id   AF-A0A2W5E5T4-F1
#
_cell.length_a   1.000
_cell.length_b   1.000
_cell.length_c   1.000
_cell.angle_alpha   90.00
_cell.angle_beta   90.00
_cell.angle_gamma   90.00
#
_symmetry.space_group_name_H-M   'P 1'
#
loop_
_entity.id
_entity.type
_entity.pdbx_description
1 polymer ?
#
loop_
_entity_poly.entity_id
_entity_poly.type
_entity_poly.pdbx_seq_one_letter_code
_entity_poly.pdbx_strand_id
1 'polypeptide(L)'
;MSAGGDFPEAPPQRDLILELRDYDRATADMPFASVWINLGPLTVGQGWQHLGTTIDNPLSATLPAGWLGNGASDPTTGEPVLPDGVSFADILKGVDQIAFTTMKPGWGYTAISFDVMVDNLSVSAVPEPATWLLQALGLGALALRQRRVRR
;
A
#
# COMPACT_ATOMS: atom_id res chain seq x y z
N MET A 1 7.42 49.90 4.73
CA MET A 1 7.48 49.24 3.40
C MET A 1 8.19 47.91 3.60
N SER A 2 7.44 46.82 3.74
CA SER A 2 8.02 45.47 3.81
C SER A 2 8.08 44.93 2.39
N ALA A 3 9.26 44.48 1.96
CA ALA A 3 9.45 43.90 0.64
C ALA A 3 8.66 42.57 0.55
N GLY A 4 7.58 42.57 -0.23
CA GLY A 4 6.90 41.36 -0.67
C GLY A 4 7.78 40.67 -1.70
N GLY A 5 8.61 39.73 -1.22
CA GLY A 5 9.27 38.78 -2.09
C GLY A 5 8.26 37.73 -2.51
N ASP A 6 7.82 37.82 -3.76
CA ASP A 6 6.97 36.84 -4.43
C ASP A 6 7.83 35.60 -4.72
N PHE A 7 8.05 34.76 -3.71
CA PHE A 7 8.54 33.41 -3.94
C PHE A 7 7.39 32.64 -4.59
N PRO A 8 7.60 31.95 -5.72
CA PRO A 8 6.55 31.10 -6.28
C PRO A 8 6.22 30.04 -5.23
N GLU A 9 5.05 30.18 -4.59
CA GLU A 9 4.55 29.20 -3.65
C GLU A 9 4.23 27.95 -4.49
N ALA A 10 5.08 26.94 -4.39
CA ALA A 10 4.79 25.65 -4.99
C ALA A 10 3.41 25.19 -4.49
N PRO A 11 2.54 24.68 -5.38
CA PRO A 11 1.21 24.27 -4.97
C PRO A 11 1.31 23.28 -3.80
N PRO A 12 0.42 23.39 -2.79
CA PRO A 12 0.43 22.48 -1.65
C PRO A 12 0.37 21.02 -2.12
N GLN A 13 1.32 20.20 -1.65
CA GLN A 13 1.45 18.79 -2.03
C GLN A 13 1.46 17.89 -0.78
N ARG A 14 0.80 16.74 -0.86
CA ARG A 14 1.01 15.61 0.06
C ARG A 14 1.20 14.32 -0.70
N ASP A 15 1.93 13.39 -0.12
CA ASP A 15 1.99 12.04 -0.63
C ASP A 15 0.77 11.24 -0.15
N LEU A 16 0.21 10.43 -1.05
CA LEU A 16 -0.80 9.44 -0.70
C LEU A 16 -0.10 8.18 -0.18
N ILE A 17 -0.35 7.84 1.06
CA ILE A 17 0.15 6.65 1.72
C ILE A 17 -0.96 5.61 1.76
N LEU A 18 -0.63 4.39 1.34
CA LEU A 18 -1.40 3.20 1.66
C LEU A 18 -0.79 2.58 2.90
N GLU A 19 -1.58 2.45 3.96
CA GLU A 19 -1.17 1.84 5.22
C GLU A 19 -2.13 0.71 5.60
N LEU A 20 -1.57 -0.46 5.87
CA LEU A 20 -2.29 -1.66 6.28
C LEU A 20 -2.07 -1.84 7.78
N ARG A 21 -3.12 -1.65 8.58
CA ARG A 21 -3.05 -1.59 10.04
C ARG A 21 -3.66 -2.82 10.69
N ASP A 22 -2.95 -3.28 11.70
CA ASP A 22 -3.28 -4.41 12.55
C ASP A 22 -3.36 -3.92 14.00
N TYR A 23 -4.59 -3.83 14.51
CA TYR A 23 -4.88 -3.33 15.84
C TYR A 23 -4.72 -4.41 16.92
N ASP A 24 -4.73 -5.69 16.54
CA ASP A 24 -4.44 -6.81 17.44
C ASP A 24 -2.98 -6.78 17.92
N ARG A 25 -2.10 -6.07 17.19
CA ARG A 25 -0.68 -5.86 17.53
C ARG A 25 -0.38 -4.50 18.18
N ALA A 26 -1.36 -3.89 18.82
CA ALA A 26 -1.15 -2.68 19.62
C ALA A 26 -0.13 -2.90 20.75
N THR A 27 0.67 -1.88 21.04
CA THR A 27 1.58 -1.80 22.19
C THR A 27 1.14 -0.68 23.13
N ALA A 28 1.85 -0.49 24.25
CA ALA A 28 1.55 0.61 25.17
C ALA A 28 1.71 2.00 24.50
N ASP A 29 2.63 2.12 23.55
CA ASP A 29 3.00 3.39 22.93
C ASP A 29 2.40 3.56 21.52
N MET A 30 1.96 2.47 20.89
CA MET A 30 1.43 2.46 19.52
C MET A 30 0.07 1.76 19.47
N PRO A 31 -0.97 2.40 18.94
CA PRO A 31 -2.32 1.82 18.90
C PRO A 31 -2.49 0.67 17.89
N PHE A 32 -1.50 0.44 17.04
CA PHE A 32 -1.46 -0.64 16.05
C PHE A 32 -0.03 -0.87 15.55
N ALA A 33 0.21 -2.01 14.93
CA ALA A 33 1.34 -2.21 14.03
C ALA A 33 0.87 -2.10 12.58
N SER A 34 1.74 -1.66 11.67
CA SER A 34 1.35 -1.47 10.27
C SER A 34 2.51 -1.63 9.29
N VAL A 35 2.16 -1.93 8.04
CA VAL A 35 3.05 -1.82 6.89
C VAL A 35 2.48 -0.78 5.94
N TRP A 36 3.34 0.04 5.36
CA TRP A 36 2.90 1.15 4.52
C TRP A 36 3.81 1.38 3.32
N ILE A 37 3.24 2.01 2.30
CA ILE A 37 3.93 2.37 1.07
C ILE A 37 3.44 3.74 0.58
N ASN A 38 4.35 4.52 0.01
CA ASN A 38 4.02 5.76 -0.66
C ASN A 38 3.55 5.46 -2.10
N LEU A 39 2.30 5.77 -2.40
CA LEU A 39 1.71 5.59 -3.73
C LEU A 39 2.07 6.71 -4.70
N GLY A 40 2.49 7.87 -4.19
CA GLY A 40 2.87 9.04 -4.97
C GLY A 40 2.20 10.34 -4.52
N PRO A 41 2.52 11.45 -5.20
CA PRO A 41 2.06 12.77 -4.80
C PRO A 41 0.60 13.04 -5.19
N LEU A 42 -0.06 13.84 -4.37
CA LEU A 42 -1.30 14.54 -4.59
C LEU A 42 -0.99 16.04 -4.65
N THR A 43 -1.27 16.65 -5.80
CA THR A 43 -1.10 18.09 -6.02
C THR A 43 -2.30 18.69 -6.77
N VAL A 44 -2.51 19.99 -6.60
CA VAL A 44 -3.59 20.73 -7.26
C VAL A 44 -3.41 20.69 -8.78
N GLY A 45 -4.47 20.35 -9.51
CA GLY A 45 -4.46 20.34 -10.98
C GLY A 45 -3.87 19.08 -11.62
N GLN A 46 -3.56 18.04 -10.83
CA GLN A 46 -2.99 16.77 -11.33
C GLN A 46 -3.96 15.97 -12.24
N GLY A 47 -5.25 16.31 -12.26
CA GLY A 47 -6.28 15.56 -13.00
C GLY A 47 -6.53 14.18 -12.40
N TRP A 48 -7.23 13.30 -13.14
CA TRP A 48 -7.48 11.92 -12.71
C TRP A 48 -6.20 11.09 -12.75
N GLN A 49 -5.94 10.37 -11.67
CA GLN A 49 -4.76 9.52 -11.49
C GLN A 49 -5.18 8.11 -11.11
N HIS A 50 -4.38 7.12 -11.51
CA HIS A 50 -4.50 5.75 -11.01
C HIS A 50 -3.30 5.47 -10.12
N LEU A 51 -3.54 5.35 -8.81
CA LEU A 51 -2.53 5.08 -7.81
C LEU A 51 -2.80 3.73 -7.18
N GLY A 52 -1.78 2.90 -7.04
CA GLY A 52 -1.93 1.56 -6.51
C GLY A 52 -0.60 0.85 -6.38
N THR A 53 -0.65 -0.31 -5.75
CA THR A 53 0.51 -1.19 -5.57
C THR A 53 0.06 -2.64 -5.70
N THR A 54 1.02 -3.52 -5.87
CA THR A 54 0.80 -4.97 -5.84
C THR A 54 1.72 -5.58 -4.79
N ILE A 55 1.19 -6.53 -4.03
CA ILE A 55 1.95 -7.31 -3.07
C ILE A 55 2.31 -8.63 -3.76
N ASP A 56 3.56 -8.74 -4.22
CA ASP A 56 4.01 -9.91 -4.97
C ASP A 56 4.04 -11.19 -4.11
N ASN A 57 4.49 -11.06 -2.87
CA ASN A 57 4.55 -12.17 -1.92
C ASN A 57 3.91 -11.78 -0.58
N PRO A 58 2.63 -12.13 -0.34
CA PRO A 58 1.96 -11.83 0.93
C PRO A 58 2.50 -12.66 2.11
N LEU A 59 3.35 -13.66 1.84
CA LEU A 59 3.99 -14.52 2.84
C LEU A 59 5.44 -14.11 3.12
N SER A 60 5.86 -12.91 2.69
CA SER A 60 7.22 -12.43 2.91
C SER A 60 7.54 -12.25 4.39
N ALA A 61 8.67 -12.82 4.83
CA ALA A 61 9.19 -12.65 6.19
C ALA A 61 9.84 -11.26 6.40
N THR A 62 10.21 -10.57 5.32
CA THR A 62 10.82 -9.24 5.34
C THR A 62 9.93 -8.23 4.62
N LEU A 63 10.16 -6.93 4.87
CA LEU A 63 9.51 -5.87 4.11
C LEU A 63 9.92 -5.95 2.62
N PRO A 64 8.95 -6.02 1.68
CA PRO A 64 9.24 -5.91 0.26
C PRO A 64 9.78 -4.52 -0.10
N ALA A 65 10.38 -4.38 -1.28
CA ALA A 65 10.90 -3.09 -1.74
C ALA A 65 9.80 -2.01 -1.74
N GLY A 66 10.12 -0.84 -1.18
CA GLY A 66 9.21 0.30 -1.05
C GLY A 66 8.23 0.23 0.12
N TRP A 67 8.04 -0.95 0.72
CA TRP A 67 7.25 -1.10 1.94
C TRP A 67 8.08 -0.81 3.18
N LEU A 68 7.46 -0.16 4.15
CA LEU A 68 8.06 0.25 5.41
C LEU A 68 7.19 -0.22 6.57
N GLY A 69 7.81 -0.34 7.75
CA GLY A 69 7.17 -0.80 8.98
C GLY A 69 6.77 0.36 9.89
N ASN A 70 5.80 0.11 10.76
CA ASN A 70 5.44 0.97 11.87
C ASN A 70 4.84 0.13 13.02
N GLY A 71 4.92 0.62 14.25
CA GLY A 71 4.48 -0.10 15.46
C GLY A 71 5.56 -0.16 16.55
N ALA A 72 6.81 0.16 16.21
CA ALA A 72 7.90 0.42 17.13
C ALA A 72 8.80 1.55 16.59
N SER A 73 9.73 2.03 17.40
CA SER A 73 10.75 3.01 17.01
C SER A 73 12.13 2.37 17.10
N ASP A 74 12.93 2.53 16.06
CA ASP A 74 14.30 2.06 16.05
C ASP A 74 15.11 2.82 17.13
N PRO A 75 15.77 2.14 18.07
CA PRO A 75 16.42 2.78 19.21
C PRO A 75 17.65 3.61 18.83
N THR A 76 18.19 3.45 17.62
CA THR A 76 19.39 4.16 17.14
C THR A 76 19.01 5.38 16.31
N THR A 77 18.02 5.24 15.44
CA THR A 77 17.64 6.25 14.44
C THR A 77 16.35 6.99 14.80
N GLY A 78 15.51 6.41 15.66
CA GLY A 78 14.18 6.91 15.99
C GLY A 78 13.13 6.64 14.90
N GLU A 79 13.52 6.08 13.75
CA GLU A 79 12.62 5.82 12.62
C GLU A 79 11.56 4.77 12.97
N PRO A 80 10.36 4.86 12.37
CA PRO A 80 9.33 3.84 12.56
C PRO A 80 9.78 2.51 11.95
N VAL A 81 9.59 1.44 12.72
CA VAL A 81 9.90 0.07 12.32
C VAL A 81 8.77 -0.87 12.75
N LEU A 82 8.79 -2.09 12.21
CA LEU A 82 7.94 -3.16 12.77
C LEU A 82 8.43 -3.54 14.16
N PRO A 83 7.53 -3.97 15.07
CA PRO A 83 7.93 -4.54 16.35
C PRO A 83 8.85 -5.76 16.17
N ASP A 84 9.70 -6.01 17.17
CA ASP A 84 10.65 -7.12 17.16
C ASP A 84 9.95 -8.47 16.90
N GLY A 85 10.49 -9.23 15.95
CA GLY A 85 9.96 -10.54 15.57
C GLY A 85 8.68 -10.51 14.72
N VAL A 86 8.16 -9.34 14.36
CA VAL A 86 6.98 -9.20 13.48
C VAL A 86 7.42 -9.09 12.02
N SER A 87 6.89 -9.97 11.17
CA SER A 87 7.13 -9.93 9.73
C SER A 87 6.06 -9.17 8.96
N PHE A 88 6.35 -8.87 7.69
CA PHE A 88 5.36 -8.35 6.74
C PHE A 88 4.14 -9.28 6.62
N ALA A 89 4.37 -10.59 6.53
CA ALA A 89 3.30 -11.59 6.49
C ALA A 89 2.45 -11.64 7.76
N ASP A 90 3.05 -11.36 8.92
CA ASP A 90 2.33 -11.34 10.20
C ASP A 90 1.33 -10.18 10.25
N ILE A 91 1.73 -9.00 9.77
CA ILE A 91 0.83 -7.85 9.61
C ILE A 91 -0.27 -8.17 8.60
N LEU A 92 0.07 -8.70 7.42
CA LEU A 92 -0.93 -8.98 6.38
C LEU A 92 -2.02 -9.97 6.82
N LYS A 93 -1.69 -10.93 7.70
CA LYS A 93 -2.66 -11.87 8.25
C LYS A 93 -3.66 -11.22 9.23
N GLY A 94 -3.31 -10.09 9.83
CA GLY A 94 -4.08 -9.39 10.86
C GLY A 94 -4.55 -8.00 10.43
N VAL A 95 -4.62 -7.72 9.11
CA VAL A 95 -5.08 -6.39 8.67
C VAL A 95 -6.55 -6.20 9.01
N ASP A 96 -6.81 -5.23 9.90
CA ASP A 96 -8.15 -4.79 10.28
C ASP A 96 -8.59 -3.56 9.48
N GLN A 97 -7.63 -2.74 9.04
CA GLN A 97 -7.90 -1.48 8.34
C GLN A 97 -6.93 -1.25 7.18
N ILE A 98 -7.51 -0.87 6.05
CA ILE A 98 -6.80 -0.29 4.91
C ILE A 98 -7.01 1.22 4.97
N ALA A 99 -5.93 1.96 5.25
CA ALA A 99 -5.96 3.41 5.36
C ALA A 99 -5.28 4.06 4.15
N PHE A 100 -6.01 4.96 3.50
CA PHE A 100 -5.46 5.92 2.56
C PHE A 100 -5.29 7.24 3.31
N THR A 101 -4.04 7.67 3.50
CA THR A 101 -3.72 8.81 4.36
C THR A 101 -2.64 9.68 3.74
N THR A 102 -2.54 10.93 4.19
CA THR A 102 -1.41 11.81 3.89
C THR A 102 -0.42 11.92 5.04
N MET A 103 -0.69 11.21 6.14
CA MET A 103 0.18 11.11 7.30
C MET A 103 1.15 9.95 7.13
N LYS A 104 2.36 10.25 6.67
CA LYS A 104 3.47 9.29 6.62
C LYS A 104 3.97 9.01 8.05
N PRO A 105 4.06 7.74 8.46
CA PRO A 105 4.66 7.38 9.75
C PRO A 105 6.07 7.96 9.90
N GLY A 106 6.38 8.49 11.09
CA GLY A 106 7.67 9.13 11.41
C GLY A 106 7.77 10.61 11.03
N TRP A 107 6.77 11.19 10.35
CA TRP A 107 6.82 12.57 9.87
C TRP A 107 5.87 13.50 10.63
N GLY A 108 6.37 14.67 11.01
CA GLY A 108 5.55 15.79 11.46
C GLY A 108 5.02 16.60 10.29
N TYR A 109 3.73 16.91 10.28
CA TYR A 109 3.09 17.68 9.20
C TYR A 109 2.42 18.94 9.71
N THR A 110 2.56 20.02 8.95
CA THR A 110 1.68 21.19 9.06
C THR A 110 0.37 20.93 8.31
N ALA A 111 -0.74 21.45 8.80
CA ALA A 111 -2.03 21.34 8.12
C ALA A 111 -1.99 22.06 6.77
N ILE A 112 -2.44 21.39 5.72
CA ILE A 112 -2.78 21.99 4.42
C ILE A 112 -4.12 21.44 3.96
N SER A 113 -4.80 22.16 3.08
CA SER A 113 -6.11 21.77 2.56
C SER A 113 -6.13 21.91 1.05
N PHE A 114 -6.62 20.88 0.39
CA PHE A 114 -6.94 20.87 -1.03
C PHE A 114 -8.04 19.83 -1.27
N ASP A 115 -8.85 20.06 -2.30
CA ASP A 115 -9.95 19.16 -2.63
C ASP A 115 -9.44 17.96 -3.43
N VAL A 116 -9.95 16.77 -3.09
CA VAL A 116 -9.67 15.53 -3.82
C VAL A 116 -10.98 14.82 -4.16
N MET A 117 -11.01 14.23 -5.35
CA MET A 117 -12.07 13.31 -5.76
C MET A 117 -11.46 11.91 -5.89
N VAL A 118 -12.14 10.91 -5.35
CA VAL A 118 -11.70 9.51 -5.36
C VAL A 118 -12.79 8.66 -5.98
N ASP A 119 -12.42 7.78 -6.90
CA ASP A 119 -13.33 6.83 -7.53
C ASP A 119 -12.61 5.49 -7.80
N ASN A 120 -13.38 4.42 -7.98
CA ASN A 120 -12.92 3.07 -8.33
C ASN A 120 -11.94 2.43 -7.33
N LEU A 121 -12.17 2.64 -6.02
CA LEU A 121 -11.39 1.94 -5.00
C LEU A 121 -11.62 0.43 -5.11
N SER A 122 -10.53 -0.32 -5.28
CA SER A 122 -10.58 -1.77 -5.42
C SER A 122 -9.42 -2.45 -4.72
N VAL A 123 -9.70 -3.68 -4.25
CA VAL A 123 -8.71 -4.64 -3.76
C VAL A 123 -9.03 -5.94 -4.46
N SER A 124 -8.04 -6.55 -5.10
CA SER A 124 -8.22 -7.78 -5.84
C SER A 124 -7.08 -8.75 -5.58
N ALA A 125 -7.38 -10.04 -5.60
CA ALA A 125 -6.36 -11.07 -5.61
C ALA A 125 -5.68 -11.05 -6.99
N VAL A 126 -4.35 -11.04 -7.01
CA VAL A 126 -3.58 -11.21 -8.24
C VAL A 126 -3.53 -12.72 -8.55
N PRO A 127 -4.12 -13.19 -9.67
CA PRO A 127 -4.08 -14.61 -10.00
C PRO A 127 -2.64 -15.07 -10.16
N GLU A 128 -2.27 -16.18 -9.51
CA GLU A 128 -0.93 -16.74 -9.70
C GLU A 128 -0.71 -17.09 -11.17
N PRO A 129 0.50 -16.91 -11.73
CA PRO A 129 0.80 -17.30 -13.11
C PRO A 129 0.40 -18.74 -13.44
N ALA A 130 0.52 -19.66 -12.47
CA ALA A 130 0.10 -21.06 -12.62
C ALA A 130 -1.41 -21.23 -12.81
N THR A 131 -2.23 -20.30 -12.31
CA THR A 131 -3.69 -20.31 -12.48
C THR A 131 -4.08 -20.27 -13.95
N TRP A 132 -3.42 -19.42 -14.73
CA TRP A 132 -3.67 -19.32 -16.17
C TRP A 132 -3.23 -20.57 -16.92
N LEU A 133 -2.07 -21.13 -16.55
CA LEU A 133 -1.58 -22.37 -17.14
C LEU A 133 -2.55 -23.53 -16.86
N LEU A 134 -3.02 -23.67 -15.61
CA LEU A 134 -4.00 -24.70 -15.24
C LEU A 134 -5.32 -24.54 -15.99
N GLN A 135 -5.80 -23.30 -16.16
CA GLN A 135 -7.00 -23.04 -16.97
C GLN A 135 -6.79 -23.41 -18.44
N ALA A 136 -5.67 -23.00 -19.03
CA ALA A 136 -5.33 -23.32 -20.41
C ALA A 136 -5.20 -24.84 -20.63
N LEU A 137 -4.55 -25.55 -19.69
CA LEU A 137 -4.45 -27.01 -19.72
C LEU A 137 -5.82 -27.69 -19.58
N GLY A 138 -6.66 -27.21 -18.66
CA GLY A 138 -8.01 -27.73 -18.47
C GLY A 138 -8.88 -27.57 -19.72
N LEU A 139 -8.87 -26.37 -20.32
CA LEU A 139 -9.59 -26.09 -21.57
C LEU A 139 -9.03 -26.92 -22.74
N GLY A 140 -7.70 -27.05 -22.85
CA GLY A 140 -7.05 -27.88 -23.86
C GLY A 140 -7.44 -29.36 -23.75
N ALA A 141 -7.48 -29.91 -22.53
CA ALA A 141 -7.90 -31.29 -22.27
C ALA A 141 -9.38 -31.52 -22.67
N LEU A 142 -10.27 -30.57 -22.35
CA LEU A 142 -11.68 -30.62 -22.73
C LEU A 142 -11.86 -30.59 -24.25
N ALA A 143 -11.14 -29.71 -24.96
CA ALA A 143 -11.17 -29.63 -26.42
C ALA A 143 -10.67 -30.92 -27.09
N LEU A 144 -9.59 -31.51 -26.58
CA LEU A 144 -9.07 -32.80 -27.06
C LEU A 144 -10.08 -33.93 -26.82
N ARG A 145 -10.73 -33.96 -25.65
CA ARG A 145 -11.78 -34.94 -25.34
C ARG A 145 -12.97 -34.81 -26.28
N GLN A 146 -13.47 -33.59 -26.53
CA GLN A 146 -14.57 -33.37 -27.46
C GLN A 146 -14.22 -33.82 -28.89
N ARG A 147 -12.99 -33.58 -29.35
CA ARG A 147 -12.52 -34.07 -30.66
C ARG A 147 -12.50 -35.60 -30.76
N ARG A 148 -12.24 -36.31 -29.67
CA ARG A 148 -12.26 -37.78 -29.64
C ARG A 148 -13.67 -38.35 -29.59
N VAL A 149 -14.61 -37.68 -28.94
CA VAL A 149 -16.02 -38.13 -28.85
C VAL A 149 -16.80 -37.87 -30.14
N ARG A 150 -16.41 -36.87 -30.94
CA ARG A 150 -17.05 -36.52 -32.22
C ARG A 150 -16.46 -37.26 -33.44
N ARG A 151 -15.48 -38.13 -33.25
CA ARG A 151 -14.95 -39.04 -34.27
C ARG A 151 -15.52 -40.43 -34.04
#